data_AF-A0A7V0JQR9-F1
#
_entry.id   AF-A0A7V0JQR9-F1
#
_cell.length_a   1.000
_cell.length_b   1.000
_cell.length_c   1.000
_cell.angle_alpha   90.00
_cell.angle_beta   90.00
_cell.angle_gamma   90.00
#
_symmetry.space_group_name_H-M   'P 1'
#
loop_
_entity.id
_entity.type
_entity.pdbx_description
1 polymer ?
#
loop_
_entity_poly.entity_id
_entity_poly.type
_entity_poly.pdbx_seq_one_letter_code
_entity_poly.pdbx_strand_id
1 'polypeptide(L)'
;MLMPKRVKYRKPHRKPLHGKSKGGTYIAFGDYGLQALEGAWITARQIEATRVAISRKMKKGGKIWIRIFPDVPYTKKPLETRMG
;
A
#
# COMPACT_ATOMS: atom_id res chain seq x y z
N MET A 1 -2.09 -5.59 -10.51
CA MET A 1 -1.59 -4.72 -9.41
C MET A 1 -2.74 -3.83 -8.96
N LEU A 2 -2.90 -3.62 -7.65
CA LEU A 2 -3.99 -2.80 -7.09
C LEU A 2 -3.87 -1.34 -7.57
N MET A 3 -4.97 -0.79 -8.07
CA MET A 3 -5.04 0.61 -8.55
C MET A 3 -6.50 1.09 -8.53
N PRO A 4 -6.78 2.37 -8.22
CA PRO A 4 -8.12 2.94 -8.38
C PRO A 4 -8.61 2.86 -9.83
N LYS A 5 -9.86 2.44 -10.05
CA LYS A 5 -10.46 2.38 -11.40
C LYS A 5 -10.65 3.78 -12.01
N ARG A 6 -11.02 4.77 -11.21
CA ARG A 6 -11.27 6.15 -11.65
C ARG A 6 -10.78 7.11 -10.56
N VAL A 7 -10.10 8.18 -10.96
CA VAL A 7 -9.66 9.27 -10.08
C VAL A 7 -10.15 10.60 -10.61
N LYS A 8 -10.51 11.53 -9.72
CA LYS A 8 -10.92 12.89 -10.10
C LYS A 8 -9.74 13.70 -10.66
N TYR A 9 -8.58 13.59 -10.03
CA TYR A 9 -7.36 14.29 -10.42
C TYR A 9 -6.20 13.31 -10.60
N ARG A 10 -5.41 13.50 -11.67
CA ARG A 10 -4.28 12.60 -12.00
C ARG A 10 -3.00 12.94 -11.21
N LYS A 11 -2.81 14.20 -10.83
CA LYS A 11 -1.58 14.72 -10.19
C LYS A 11 -1.90 15.48 -8.90
N PRO A 12 -2.27 14.79 -7.81
CA PRO A 12 -2.46 15.41 -6.50
C PRO A 12 -1.13 15.80 -5.83
N HIS A 13 -1.18 16.74 -4.89
CA HIS A 13 -0.05 17.06 -4.02
C HIS A 13 0.29 15.90 -3.07
N ARG A 14 1.58 15.76 -2.73
CA ARG A 14 2.02 14.78 -1.76
C ARG A 14 1.56 15.18 -0.36
N LYS A 15 0.91 14.27 0.34
CA LYS A 15 0.56 14.47 1.75
C LYS A 15 1.75 14.07 2.63
N PRO A 16 2.04 14.81 3.71
CA PRO A 16 3.10 14.43 4.62
C PRO A 16 2.67 13.23 5.48
N LEU A 17 3.59 12.32 5.79
CA LEU A 17 3.36 11.20 6.71
C LEU A 17 3.62 11.71 8.14
N HIS A 18 2.58 12.14 8.84
CA HIS A 18 2.71 12.62 10.23
C HIS A 18 1.64 11.99 11.12
N GLY A 19 1.98 11.82 12.39
CA GLY A 19 1.06 11.35 13.42
C GLY A 19 0.78 9.85 13.38
N LYS A 20 -0.28 9.46 14.09
CA LYS A 20 -0.73 8.08 14.21
C LYS A 20 -1.79 7.77 13.15
N SER A 21 -1.96 6.48 12.83
CA SER A 21 -3.04 6.06 11.94
C SER A 21 -4.40 6.48 12.50
N LYS A 22 -5.26 7.02 11.63
CA LYS A 22 -6.65 7.36 11.97
C LYS A 22 -7.50 6.12 12.28
N GLY A 23 -7.12 4.94 11.79
CA GLY A 23 -7.86 3.70 11.99
C GLY A 23 -7.14 2.45 11.49
N GLY A 24 -7.82 1.31 11.54
CA GLY A 24 -7.24 0.02 11.11
C GLY A 24 -6.17 -0.53 12.06
N THR A 25 -6.16 -0.08 13.32
CA THR A 25 -5.17 -0.44 14.34
C THR A 25 -5.52 -1.68 15.16
N TYR A 26 -6.69 -2.27 14.96
CA TYR A 26 -7.14 -3.52 15.58
C TYR A 26 -7.28 -4.61 14.52
N ILE A 27 -7.30 -5.89 14.89
CA ILE A 27 -7.55 -7.00 13.95
C ILE A 27 -9.06 -7.13 13.72
N ALA A 28 -9.52 -6.84 12.49
CA ALA A 28 -10.93 -6.96 12.14
C ALA A 28 -11.30 -8.34 11.57
N PHE A 29 -10.33 -9.04 11.00
CA PHE A 29 -10.52 -10.32 10.32
C PHE A 29 -9.38 -11.28 10.66
N GLY A 30 -9.71 -12.55 10.88
CA GLY A 30 -8.77 -13.58 11.27
C GLY A 30 -8.23 -13.42 12.69
N ASP A 31 -7.29 -14.29 13.04
CA ASP A 31 -6.77 -14.40 14.41
C ASP A 31 -5.43 -13.65 14.59
N TYR A 32 -4.70 -13.42 13.51
CA TYR A 32 -3.36 -12.81 13.51
C TYR A 32 -3.28 -11.62 12.55
N GLY A 33 -2.46 -10.63 12.89
CA GLY A 33 -2.25 -9.43 12.08
C GLY A 33 -0.79 -9.00 12.01
N LEU A 34 -0.44 -8.29 10.94
CA LEU A 34 0.84 -7.63 10.78
C LEU A 34 0.65 -6.13 10.97
N GLN A 35 1.27 -5.54 12.00
CA GLN A 35 1.19 -4.12 12.30
C GLN A 35 2.47 -3.40 11.88
N ALA A 36 2.34 -2.26 11.20
CA ALA A 36 3.46 -1.38 10.94
C ALA A 36 3.82 -0.61 12.21
N LEU A 37 5.12 -0.58 12.55
CA LEU A 37 5.64 0.19 13.68
C LEU A 37 5.98 1.63 13.28
N GLU A 38 6.30 1.85 12.00
CA GLU A 38 6.73 3.13 11.46
C GLU A 38 5.88 3.58 10.27
N GLY A 39 5.86 4.88 10.02
CA GLY A 39 5.16 5.47 8.88
C GLY A 39 6.02 5.41 7.62
N ALA A 40 5.53 4.73 6.58
CA ALA A 40 6.22 4.64 5.29
C ALA A 40 5.23 4.64 4.11
N TRP A 41 5.71 5.03 2.93
CA TRP A 41 4.97 4.88 1.68
C TRP A 41 5.08 3.44 1.18
N ILE A 42 3.93 2.80 0.96
CA ILE A 42 3.85 1.42 0.49
C ILE A 42 3.33 1.39 -0.95
N THR A 43 4.09 0.75 -1.83
CA THR A 43 3.74 0.58 -3.24
C THR A 43 2.87 -0.65 -3.47
N ALA A 44 2.10 -0.63 -4.56
CA ALA A 44 1.33 -1.80 -5.00
C ALA A 44 2.22 -3.04 -5.24
N ARG A 45 3.51 -2.87 -5.59
CA ARG A 45 4.47 -3.97 -5.80
C ARG A 45 4.84 -4.65 -4.50
N GLN A 46 5.08 -3.87 -3.45
CA GLN A 46 5.39 -4.39 -2.12
C GLN A 46 4.22 -5.19 -1.55
N ILE A 47 2.99 -4.67 -1.66
CA ILE A 47 1.78 -5.39 -1.20
C ILE A 47 1.66 -6.75 -1.90
N GLU A 48 1.85 -6.78 -3.22
CA GLU A 48 1.76 -8.01 -3.99
C GLU A 48 2.88 -8.99 -3.65
N ALA A 49 4.13 -8.50 -3.51
CA ALA A 49 5.26 -9.32 -3.10
C ALA A 49 5.02 -9.98 -1.74
N THR A 50 4.54 -9.21 -0.75
CA THR A 50 4.19 -9.72 0.58
C THR A 50 3.07 -10.75 0.51
N ARG A 51 2.00 -10.48 -0.24
CA ARG A 51 0.87 -11.42 -0.43
C ARG A 51 1.35 -12.75 -1.01
N VAL A 52 2.17 -12.69 -2.07
CA VAL A 52 2.73 -13.88 -2.73
C VAL A 52 3.65 -14.64 -1.78
N ALA A 53 4.52 -13.96 -1.03
CA ALA A 53 5.44 -14.59 -0.08
C ALA A 53 4.68 -15.36 1.02
N ILE A 54 3.67 -14.72 1.63
CA ILE A 54 2.83 -15.36 2.65
C ILE A 54 2.06 -16.54 2.06
N SER A 55 1.41 -16.34 0.90
CA SER A 55 0.64 -17.40 0.23
C SER A 55 1.52 -18.62 -0.13
N ARG A 56 2.75 -18.41 -0.60
CA ARG A 56 3.70 -19.49 -0.90
C ARG A 56 4.11 -20.25 0.36
N LYS A 57 4.37 -19.54 1.46
CA LYS A 57 4.77 -20.18 2.72
C LYS A 57 3.62 -20.98 3.35
N MET A 58 2.38 -20.49 3.20
CA MET A 58 1.16 -21.16 3.66
C MET A 58 0.72 -22.33 2.74
N LYS A 59 1.38 -22.52 1.60
CA LYS A 59 1.16 -23.55 0.56
C LYS A 59 -0.25 -23.52 -0.07
N LYS A 60 -1.31 -23.78 0.70
CA LYS A 60 -2.74 -23.65 0.31
C LYS A 60 -3.70 -23.48 1.51
N GLY A 61 -3.20 -23.44 2.74
CA GLY A 61 -4.04 -23.33 3.95
C GLY A 61 -4.24 -21.88 4.37
N GLY A 62 -5.47 -21.52 4.74
CA GLY A 62 -5.78 -20.23 5.37
C GLY A 62 -6.24 -19.13 4.41
N LYS A 63 -6.83 -18.08 5.01
CA LYS A 63 -7.30 -16.88 4.31
C LYS A 63 -6.41 -15.71 4.68
N ILE A 64 -6.11 -14.85 3.70
CA ILE A 64 -5.29 -13.66 3.87
C ILE A 64 -6.16 -12.45 3.54
N TRP A 65 -6.15 -11.46 4.43
CA TRP A 65 -6.82 -10.18 4.20
C TRP A 65 -5.78 -9.07 4.03
N ILE A 66 -5.83 -8.37 2.90
CA ILE A 66 -5.05 -7.15 2.70
C ILE A 66 -5.90 -5.98 3.19
N ARG A 67 -5.38 -5.23 4.17
CA ARG A 67 -6.12 -4.13 4.82
C ARG A 67 -5.68 -2.72 4.39
N ILE A 68 -4.80 -2.64 3.39
CA ILE A 68 -4.30 -1.38 2.83
C ILE A 68 -4.49 -1.40 1.31
N PHE A 69 -4.64 -0.22 0.72
CA PHE A 69 -4.83 -0.07 -0.71
C PHE A 69 -4.03 1.14 -1.23
N PRO A 70 -3.32 1.02 -2.37
CA PRO A 70 -2.54 2.11 -2.94
C PRO A 70 -3.44 3.03 -3.78
N ASP A 71 -4.04 4.02 -3.15
CA ASP A 71 -4.94 5.01 -3.78
C ASP A 71 -4.23 6.27 -4.28
N VAL A 72 -3.08 6.61 -3.70
CA VAL A 72 -2.33 7.83 -4.05
C VAL A 72 -1.39 7.57 -5.24
N PRO A 73 -1.51 8.34 -6.34
CA PRO A 73 -0.58 8.23 -7.48
C PRO A 73 0.75 8.94 -7.18
N TYR A 74 1.81 8.49 -7.86
CA TYR A 74 3.15 9.09 -7.76
C TYR A 74 3.67 9.46 -9.16
N THR A 75 4.17 10.69 -9.30
CA THR A 75 4.73 11.20 -10.55
C THR A 75 6.23 11.41 -10.45
N LYS A 76 6.95 11.17 -11.55
CA LYS A 76 8.39 11.40 -11.69
C LYS A 76 8.67 12.07 -13.05
N LYS A 77 9.63 13.00 -13.10
CA LYS A 77 10.14 13.52 -14.37
C LYS A 77 10.98 12.44 -15.08
N PRO A 78 10.95 12.35 -16.42
CA PRO A 78 11.82 11.46 -17.16
C PRO A 78 13.31 11.75 -16.92
N LEU A 79 14.16 10.78 -17.24
CA LEU A 79 15.60 11.00 -17.28
C LEU A 79 15.93 12.06 -18.35
N GLU A 80 17.01 12.82 -18.14
CA GLU A 80 17.54 13.82 -19.09
C GLU A 80 16.63 15.04 -19.38
N THR A 81 15.65 15.30 -18.53
CA THR A 81 14.77 16.48 -18.67
C THR A 81 15.14 17.59 -17.70
N ARG A 82 15.18 18.84 -18.18
CA ARG A 82 15.40 20.02 -17.33
C ARG A 82 14.18 20.33 -16.46
N MET A 83 14.41 21.14 -15.43
CA MET A 83 13.32 21.76 -14.67
C MET A 83 12.62 22.84 -15.53
N GLY A 84 11.35 23.13 -15.22
CA GLY A 84 10.41 23.79 -16.14
C GLY A 84 9.20 22.93 -16.41
#